data_AF-R7TL98-F1
#
_entry.id   AF-R7TL98-F1
#
_cell.length_a   1.000
_cell.length_b   1.000
_cell.length_c   1.000
_cell.angle_alpha   90.00
_cell.angle_beta   90.00
_cell.angle_gamma   90.00
#
_symmetry.space_group_name_H-M   'P 1'
#
loop_
_entity.id
_entity.type
_entity.pdbx_description
1 polymer ?
#
loop_
_entity_poly.entity_id
_entity_poly.type
_entity_poly.pdbx_seq_one_letter_code
_entity_poly.pdbx_strand_id
1 'polypeptide(L)'
;ILLIQEIRDSSGTSIVDLLDQLNVQENNQYSMTISERLGRTRSKEQYAYLYRHNKVTVDDVYQYPDELDIFERPPYCVKFSTGITDGLHEFFLVGVHTAPDMAETEVDALVEVFEAASLLWGTQTKAVSDHYPVEVNIFATGHRGIVYGTLCRLYSHIKENK
;
A
#
# COMPACT_ATOMS: atom_id res chain seq x y z
N ILE A 1 3.00 7.11 -7.80
CA ILE A 1 3.33 6.51 -6.48
C ILE A 1 3.73 5.07 -6.77
N LEU A 2 4.70 4.53 -6.03
CA LEU A 2 5.22 3.19 -6.20
C LEU A 2 5.27 2.49 -4.84
N LEU A 3 4.67 1.32 -4.73
CA LEU A 3 4.83 0.44 -3.56
C LEU A 3 6.00 -0.51 -3.80
N ILE A 4 6.97 -0.50 -2.90
CA ILE A 4 8.05 -1.48 -2.81
C ILE A 4 7.76 -2.40 -1.63
N GLN A 5 7.87 -3.70 -1.86
CA GLN A 5 7.71 -4.78 -0.88
C GLN A 5 9.02 -5.55 -0.73
N GLU A 6 9.07 -6.49 0.21
CA GLU A 6 10.23 -7.36 0.46
C GLU A 6 11.53 -6.62 0.78
N ILE A 7 11.43 -5.44 1.39
CA ILE A 7 12.61 -4.71 1.86
C ILE A 7 13.17 -5.41 3.10
N ARG A 8 14.15 -6.28 2.89
CA ARG A 8 14.71 -7.15 3.94
C ARG A 8 15.98 -6.62 4.59
N ASP A 9 16.62 -5.62 4.00
CA ASP A 9 17.86 -5.03 4.49
C ASP A 9 17.71 -4.49 5.93
N SER A 10 18.39 -5.13 6.89
CA SER A 10 18.33 -4.76 8.30
C SER A 10 19.14 -3.53 8.65
N SER A 11 20.08 -3.12 7.79
CA SER A 11 20.83 -1.88 7.97
C SER A 11 20.02 -0.64 7.60
N GLY A 12 18.99 -0.80 6.78
CA GLY A 12 18.13 0.27 6.28
C GLY A 12 18.78 1.15 5.21
N THR A 13 19.98 0.80 4.71
CA THR A 13 20.70 1.66 3.76
C THR A 13 20.25 1.45 2.33
N SER A 14 19.90 0.23 1.93
CA SER A 14 19.65 -0.11 0.52
C SER A 14 18.49 0.68 -0.09
N ILE A 15 17.45 0.93 0.70
CA ILE A 15 16.28 1.68 0.25
C ILE A 15 16.55 3.19 0.19
N VAL A 16 17.43 3.69 1.07
CA VAL A 16 17.90 5.07 1.03
C VAL A 16 18.82 5.28 -0.18
N ASP A 17 19.75 4.34 -0.43
CA ASP A 17 20.62 4.37 -1.60
C ASP A 17 19.81 4.35 -2.91
N LEU A 18 18.72 3.58 -2.96
CA LEU A 18 17.78 3.61 -4.08
C LEU A 18 17.14 5.00 -4.26
N LEU A 19 16.65 5.60 -3.18
CA LEU A 19 16.04 6.94 -3.21
C LEU A 19 17.05 7.99 -3.69
N ASP A 20 18.29 7.93 -3.19
CA ASP A 20 19.37 8.83 -3.56
C ASP A 20 19.71 8.68 -5.04
N GLN A 21 19.88 7.43 -5.53
CA GLN A 21 20.13 7.16 -6.94
C GLN A 21 19.01 7.66 -7.87
N LEU A 22 17.74 7.52 -7.45
CA LEU A 22 16.60 8.06 -8.21
C LEU A 22 16.68 9.58 -8.32
N ASN A 23 17.18 10.26 -7.29
CA ASN A 23 17.27 11.72 -7.21
C ASN A 23 18.58 12.29 -7.76
N VAL A 24 19.52 11.47 -8.25
CA VAL A 24 20.74 11.96 -8.94
C VAL A 24 20.41 12.72 -10.24
N GLN A 25 19.34 12.32 -10.95
CA GLN A 25 18.94 13.00 -12.17
C GLN A 25 18.25 14.33 -11.86
N GLU A 26 18.63 15.38 -12.57
CA GLU A 26 17.97 16.69 -12.48
C GLU A 26 16.45 16.54 -12.72
N ASN A 27 15.65 17.23 -11.90
CA ASN A 27 14.18 17.18 -11.87
C ASN A 27 13.55 15.89 -11.33
N ASN A 28 14.33 14.89 -10.91
CA ASN A 28 13.78 13.83 -10.07
C ASN A 28 13.64 14.33 -8.63
N GLN A 29 12.41 14.25 -8.14
CA GLN A 29 11.96 14.80 -6.87
C GLN A 29 11.20 13.72 -6.12
N TYR A 30 11.84 12.55 -5.98
CA TYR A 30 11.30 11.43 -5.25
C TYR A 30 11.46 11.65 -3.75
N SER A 31 10.42 11.27 -3.02
CA SER A 31 10.40 11.13 -1.58
C SER A 31 9.85 9.76 -1.24
N MET A 32 10.04 9.34 0.01
CA MET A 32 9.68 8.03 0.48
C MET A 32 9.01 8.10 1.85
N THR A 33 8.04 7.21 2.06
CA THR A 33 7.69 6.77 3.41
C THR A 33 7.90 5.27 3.52
N ILE A 34 8.34 4.80 4.68
CA ILE A 34 8.73 3.41 4.92
C ILE A 34 8.07 2.90 6.21
N SER A 35 7.61 1.66 6.20
CA SER A 35 7.02 1.02 7.37
C SER A 35 8.08 0.58 8.38
N GLU A 36 7.63 0.16 9.55
CA GLU A 36 8.45 -0.65 10.45
C GLU A 36 8.78 -2.01 9.83
N ARG A 37 9.69 -2.76 10.49
CA ARG A 37 10.03 -4.14 10.10
C ARG A 37 8.97 -5.12 10.59
N LEU A 38 8.27 -5.75 9.65
CA LEU A 38 7.13 -6.63 9.86
C LEU A 38 7.48 -8.09 9.51
N GLY A 39 6.76 -9.04 10.09
CA GLY A 39 7.05 -10.46 9.98
C GLY A 39 7.05 -11.14 11.35
N ARG A 40 6.43 -12.31 11.43
CA ARG A 40 6.36 -13.11 12.68
C ARG A 40 7.70 -13.73 13.03
N THR A 41 8.52 -14.01 12.02
CA THR A 41 9.82 -14.68 12.18
C THR A 41 10.99 -13.67 12.30
N ARG A 42 12.22 -14.21 12.36
CA ARG A 42 13.44 -13.40 12.34
C ARG A 42 13.68 -12.69 11.00
N SER A 43 13.17 -13.25 9.90
CA SER A 43 13.27 -12.65 8.58
C SER A 43 12.14 -11.65 8.40
N LYS A 44 12.43 -10.37 8.69
CA LYS A 44 11.46 -9.28 8.59
C LYS A 44 11.57 -8.51 7.27
N GLU A 45 10.46 -7.93 6.86
CA GLU A 45 10.31 -7.12 5.64
C GLU A 45 9.74 -5.74 5.97
N GLN A 46 9.92 -4.78 5.07
CA GLN A 46 9.27 -3.47 5.14
C GLN A 46 8.54 -3.18 3.83
N TYR A 47 7.54 -2.31 3.93
CA TYR A 47 6.90 -1.64 2.82
C TYR A 47 7.52 -0.25 2.65
N ALA A 48 7.67 0.22 1.43
CA ALA A 48 7.95 1.63 1.17
C ALA A 48 7.07 2.16 0.04
N TYR A 49 6.56 3.37 0.22
CA TYR A 49 5.96 4.14 -0.87
C TYR A 49 6.96 5.18 -1.36
N LEU A 50 7.41 5.03 -2.62
CA LEU A 50 8.13 6.07 -3.34
C LEU A 50 7.16 6.92 -4.15
N TYR A 51 7.30 8.23 -4.09
CA TYR A 51 6.42 9.16 -4.77
C TYR A 51 7.15 10.43 -5.17
N ARG A 52 6.64 11.15 -6.18
CA ARG A 52 7.18 12.45 -6.54
C ARG A 52 6.52 13.52 -5.68
N HIS A 53 7.28 14.21 -4.83
CA HIS A 53 6.74 15.18 -3.87
C HIS A 53 6.15 16.45 -4.51
N ASN A 54 6.45 16.69 -5.79
CA ASN A 54 5.82 17.74 -6.59
C ASN A 54 4.52 17.30 -7.29
N LYS A 55 4.11 16.05 -7.12
CA LYS A 55 2.86 15.49 -7.67
C LYS A 55 1.86 15.14 -6.58
N VAL A 56 2.34 14.58 -5.47
CA VAL A 56 1.52 14.19 -4.32
C VAL A 56 2.26 14.49 -3.03
N THR A 57 1.51 14.71 -1.96
CA THR A 57 2.02 14.85 -0.59
C THR A 57 1.52 13.68 0.26
N VAL A 58 2.34 13.24 1.22
CA VAL A 58 1.91 12.28 2.25
C VAL A 58 1.39 13.09 3.42
N ASP A 59 0.12 12.90 3.74
CA ASP A 59 -0.56 13.62 4.81
C ASP A 59 -0.46 12.85 6.13
N ASP A 60 -0.56 11.52 6.07
CA ASP A 60 -0.56 10.64 7.23
C ASP A 60 -0.22 9.19 6.85
N VAL A 61 0.17 8.41 7.86
CA VAL A 61 0.56 7.01 7.73
C VAL A 61 -0.12 6.18 8.81
N TYR A 62 -0.65 5.03 8.43
CA TYR A 62 -1.30 4.10 9.34
C TYR A 62 -0.80 2.68 9.12
N GLN A 63 -0.06 2.16 10.10
CA GLN A 63 0.29 0.74 10.17
C GLN A 63 -0.85 0.00 10.86
N TYR A 64 -1.47 -0.98 10.17
CA TYR A 64 -2.56 -1.74 10.77
C TYR A 64 -2.03 -2.52 12.01
N PRO A 65 -2.67 -2.40 13.19
CA PRO A 65 -2.16 -3.02 14.43
C PRO A 65 -2.17 -4.55 14.45
N ASP A 66 -3.08 -5.18 13.69
CA ASP A 66 -3.25 -6.63 13.61
C ASP A 66 -3.32 -7.37 14.96
N GLU A 67 -4.25 -6.96 15.83
CA GLU A 67 -4.40 -7.53 17.18
C GLU A 67 -4.73 -9.04 17.18
N LEU A 68 -5.33 -9.53 16.09
CA LEU A 68 -5.69 -10.93 15.91
C LEU A 68 -4.58 -11.77 15.27
N ASP A 69 -3.43 -11.15 14.96
CA ASP A 69 -2.28 -11.79 14.31
C ASP A 69 -2.71 -12.54 13.03
N ILE A 70 -3.51 -11.89 12.18
CA ILE A 70 -4.01 -12.47 10.93
C ILE A 70 -2.92 -12.39 9.85
N PHE A 71 -2.26 -11.25 9.74
CA PHE A 71 -1.30 -10.95 8.68
C PHE A 71 0.11 -11.35 9.08
N GLU A 72 0.83 -12.04 8.19
CA GLU A 72 2.28 -12.23 8.37
C GLU A 72 3.01 -10.88 8.40
N ARG A 73 2.52 -9.93 7.59
CA ARG A 73 3.02 -8.56 7.51
C ARG A 73 1.82 -7.60 7.50
N PRO A 74 1.44 -7.04 8.66
CA PRO A 74 0.28 -6.16 8.76
C PRO A 74 0.30 -5.05 7.70
N PRO A 75 -0.85 -4.71 7.07
CA PRO A 75 -0.86 -3.75 5.98
C PRO A 75 -0.38 -2.35 6.35
N TYR A 76 0.30 -1.72 5.40
CA TYR A 76 0.86 -0.37 5.52
C TYR A 76 0.05 0.62 4.69
N CYS A 77 -0.72 1.47 5.38
CA CYS A 77 -1.61 2.43 4.75
C CYS A 77 -0.99 3.82 4.72
N VAL A 78 -1.13 4.54 3.61
CA VAL A 78 -0.62 5.91 3.48
C VAL A 78 -1.67 6.81 2.85
N LYS A 79 -1.98 7.92 3.51
CA LYS A 79 -2.85 8.97 3.01
C LYS A 79 -2.05 9.95 2.16
N PHE A 80 -2.53 10.17 0.95
CA PHE A 80 -1.97 11.12 0.00
C PHE A 80 -2.97 12.22 -0.32
N SER A 81 -2.44 13.41 -0.58
CA SER A 81 -3.16 14.50 -1.22
C SER A 81 -2.52 14.87 -2.56
N THR A 82 -3.34 15.40 -3.47
CA THR A 82 -2.91 15.80 -4.81
C THR A 82 -3.71 17.00 -5.31
N GLY A 83 -3.03 17.93 -5.97
CA GLY A 83 -3.64 19.07 -6.66
C GLY A 83 -3.60 18.96 -8.18
N ILE A 84 -3.08 17.85 -8.73
CA ILE A 84 -2.79 17.70 -10.17
C ILE A 84 -3.80 16.81 -10.90
N THR A 85 -4.76 16.22 -10.19
CA THR A 85 -5.76 15.31 -10.75
C THR A 85 -7.15 15.86 -10.47
N ASP A 86 -7.85 16.30 -11.51
CA ASP A 86 -9.17 16.92 -11.37
C ASP A 86 -10.17 15.98 -10.68
N GLY A 87 -10.88 16.49 -9.69
CA GLY A 87 -11.85 15.74 -8.89
C GLY A 87 -11.27 14.78 -7.86
N LEU A 88 -9.93 14.70 -7.73
CA LEU A 88 -9.23 13.92 -6.72
C LEU A 88 -8.38 14.84 -5.85
N HIS A 89 -8.73 14.99 -4.57
CA HIS A 89 -7.99 15.86 -3.64
C HIS A 89 -7.20 15.08 -2.61
N GLU A 90 -7.79 14.00 -2.10
CA GLU A 90 -7.17 13.09 -1.14
C GLU A 90 -7.62 11.65 -1.42
N PHE A 91 -6.73 10.72 -1.12
CA PHE A 91 -6.97 9.29 -1.18
C PHE A 91 -5.99 8.57 -0.27
N PHE A 92 -6.23 7.30 0.03
CA PHE A 92 -5.22 6.47 0.66
C PHE A 92 -4.98 5.19 -0.11
N LEU A 93 -3.77 4.67 0.03
CA LEU A 93 -3.35 3.38 -0.48
C LEU A 93 -3.12 2.42 0.69
N VAL A 94 -3.58 1.17 0.54
CA VAL A 94 -3.28 0.06 1.47
C VAL A 94 -2.24 -0.83 0.81
N GLY A 95 -1.06 -0.95 1.42
CA GLY A 95 0.01 -1.83 0.96
C GLY A 95 -0.04 -3.17 1.67
N VAL A 96 -0.12 -4.25 0.89
CA VAL A 96 -0.20 -5.61 1.41
C VAL A 96 0.73 -6.54 0.62
N HIS A 97 1.48 -7.38 1.34
CA HIS A 97 2.24 -8.49 0.80
C HIS A 97 1.74 -9.76 1.45
N THR A 98 0.88 -10.52 0.78
CA THR A 98 0.23 -11.67 1.40
C THR A 98 1.15 -12.88 1.53
N ALA A 99 0.99 -13.66 2.59
CA ALA A 99 1.68 -14.94 2.74
C ALA A 99 1.01 -15.99 1.82
N PRO A 100 1.74 -16.72 0.95
CA PRO A 100 1.14 -17.63 -0.03
C PRO A 100 0.22 -18.70 0.58
N ASP A 101 0.55 -19.18 1.78
CA ASP A 101 -0.20 -20.18 2.53
C ASP A 101 -1.43 -19.62 3.26
N MET A 102 -1.46 -18.31 3.52
CA MET A 102 -2.57 -17.61 4.20
C MET A 102 -3.29 -16.59 3.30
N ALA A 103 -3.01 -16.60 2.00
CA ALA A 103 -3.43 -15.54 1.07
C ALA A 103 -4.94 -15.31 1.09
N GLU A 104 -5.76 -16.35 1.12
CA GLU A 104 -7.22 -16.21 1.17
C GLU A 104 -7.68 -15.50 2.45
N THR A 105 -7.16 -15.92 3.61
CA THR A 105 -7.51 -15.34 4.91
C THR A 105 -7.05 -13.89 5.02
N GLU A 106 -5.82 -13.58 4.60
CA GLU A 106 -5.30 -12.22 4.64
C GLU A 106 -6.05 -11.30 3.68
N VAL A 107 -6.42 -11.80 2.50
CA VAL A 107 -7.22 -11.06 1.52
C VAL A 107 -8.62 -10.76 2.07
N ASP A 108 -9.28 -11.72 2.72
CA ASP A 108 -10.59 -11.51 3.34
C ASP A 108 -10.52 -10.47 4.46
N ALA A 109 -9.45 -10.46 5.24
CA ALA A 109 -9.23 -9.50 6.33
C ALA A 109 -8.92 -8.06 5.85
N LEU A 110 -8.57 -7.85 4.57
CA LEU A 110 -8.32 -6.50 4.03
C LEU A 110 -9.56 -5.59 4.07
N VAL A 111 -10.76 -6.16 4.15
CA VAL A 111 -11.99 -5.38 4.33
C VAL A 111 -11.93 -4.58 5.63
N GLU A 112 -11.50 -5.21 6.73
CA GLU A 112 -11.41 -4.55 8.04
C GLU A 112 -10.33 -3.46 8.06
N VAL A 113 -9.20 -3.72 7.40
CA VAL A 113 -8.10 -2.75 7.24
C VAL A 113 -8.59 -1.51 6.49
N PHE A 114 -9.33 -1.72 5.42
CA PHE A 114 -9.89 -0.65 4.61
C PHE A 114 -10.93 0.16 5.38
N GLU A 115 -11.80 -0.50 6.14
CA GLU A 115 -12.78 0.17 7.01
C GLU A 115 -12.09 0.99 8.11
N ALA A 116 -11.07 0.44 8.76
CA ALA A 116 -10.29 1.14 9.78
C ALA A 116 -9.62 2.40 9.23
N ALA A 117 -8.89 2.29 8.11
CA ALA A 117 -8.26 3.44 7.45
C ALA A 117 -9.29 4.48 6.96
N SER A 118 -10.43 4.02 6.46
CA SER A 118 -11.53 4.89 6.04
C SER A 118 -12.11 5.70 7.19
N LEU A 119 -12.31 5.04 8.33
CA LEU A 119 -12.85 5.68 9.54
C LEU A 119 -11.85 6.67 10.12
N LEU A 120 -10.56 6.32 10.14
CA LEU A 120 -9.48 7.17 10.63
C LEU A 120 -9.38 8.48 9.84
N TRP A 121 -9.45 8.42 8.51
CA TRP A 121 -9.17 9.57 7.66
C TRP A 121 -10.40 10.28 7.10
N GLY A 122 -11.59 9.69 7.21
CA GLY A 122 -12.84 10.28 6.69
C GLY A 122 -12.88 10.43 5.16
N THR A 123 -11.91 9.86 4.45
CA THR A 123 -11.69 10.07 3.02
C THR A 123 -12.64 9.20 2.18
N GLN A 124 -13.17 9.80 1.11
CA GLN A 124 -14.13 9.16 0.21
C GLN A 124 -13.47 8.31 -0.88
N THR A 125 -12.23 8.63 -1.28
CA THR A 125 -11.48 7.93 -2.34
C THR A 125 -10.43 7.00 -1.77
N LYS A 126 -10.37 5.76 -2.27
CA LYS A 126 -9.67 4.66 -1.59
C LYS A 126 -9.11 3.66 -2.60
N ALA A 127 -7.95 3.08 -2.34
CA ALA A 127 -7.37 2.03 -3.18
C ALA A 127 -6.47 1.05 -2.40
N VAL A 128 -6.31 -0.16 -2.92
CA VAL A 128 -5.46 -1.25 -2.39
C VAL A 128 -4.39 -1.58 -3.41
N SER A 129 -3.16 -1.88 -2.97
CA SER A 129 -2.02 -2.22 -3.81
C SER A 129 -1.29 -3.46 -3.30
N ASP A 130 -1.15 -4.49 -4.16
CA ASP A 130 -0.52 -5.79 -3.87
C ASP A 130 0.44 -6.26 -5.00
N HIS A 131 1.72 -6.49 -4.72
CA HIS A 131 2.77 -7.04 -5.63
C HIS A 131 3.00 -6.43 -7.05
N TYR A 132 4.26 -6.11 -7.40
CA TYR A 132 4.61 -5.42 -8.66
C TYR A 132 4.34 -6.26 -9.94
N PRO A 133 3.88 -5.68 -11.06
CA PRO A 133 3.50 -4.28 -11.26
C PRO A 133 1.99 -4.10 -10.98
N VAL A 134 1.62 -3.40 -9.91
CA VAL A 134 0.20 -3.14 -9.64
C VAL A 134 -0.31 -1.99 -10.48
N GLU A 135 -1.32 -2.26 -11.29
CA GLU A 135 -2.30 -1.26 -11.71
C GLU A 135 -3.01 -0.72 -10.47
N VAL A 136 -2.64 0.48 -10.02
CA VAL A 136 -3.35 1.20 -8.95
C VAL A 136 -4.70 1.65 -9.51
N ASN A 137 -5.75 0.87 -9.25
CA ASN A 137 -7.11 1.28 -9.59
C ASN A 137 -7.62 2.28 -8.54
N ILE A 138 -7.53 3.57 -8.87
CA ILE A 138 -8.10 4.65 -8.06
C ILE A 138 -9.60 4.71 -8.33
N PHE A 139 -10.42 4.29 -7.36
CA PHE A 139 -11.87 4.43 -7.44
C PHE A 139 -12.33 5.62 -6.61
N ALA A 140 -12.71 6.71 -7.29
CA ALA A 140 -13.45 7.81 -6.67
C ALA A 140 -14.93 7.39 -6.59
N THR A 141 -15.44 7.08 -5.40
CA THR A 141 -16.84 6.71 -5.25
C THR A 141 -17.71 7.97 -5.16
N GLY A 142 -18.27 8.39 -6.29
CA GLY A 142 -19.48 9.21 -6.29
C GLY A 142 -20.65 8.36 -5.80
N HIS A 143 -21.18 8.68 -4.61
CA HIS A 143 -22.41 8.17 -4.01
C HIS A 143 -22.80 6.71 -4.34
N ARG A 144 -22.51 5.81 -3.38
CA ARG A 144 -22.93 4.39 -3.31
C ARG A 144 -22.31 3.48 -4.39
N GLY A 145 -21.13 2.95 -4.09
CA GLY A 145 -20.58 1.80 -4.83
C GLY A 145 -19.20 1.42 -4.31
N ILE A 146 -19.12 0.38 -3.47
CA ILE A 146 -17.86 -0.27 -3.11
C ILE A 146 -17.42 -1.09 -4.33
N VAL A 147 -16.24 -0.82 -4.88
CA VAL A 147 -15.71 -1.54 -6.05
C VAL A 147 -14.49 -2.37 -5.66
N TYR A 148 -14.64 -3.70 -5.71
CA TYR A 148 -13.62 -4.72 -5.50
C TYR A 148 -12.79 -4.96 -6.78
N GLY A 149 -12.07 -3.93 -7.25
CA GLY A 149 -11.55 -3.90 -8.63
C GLY A 149 -10.30 -4.71 -8.96
N THR A 150 -9.47 -5.09 -7.99
CA THR A 150 -8.19 -5.81 -8.28
C THR A 150 -8.13 -7.18 -7.58
N LEU A 151 -8.69 -7.29 -6.37
CA LEU A 151 -8.78 -8.54 -5.59
C LEU A 151 -9.49 -9.68 -6.36
N CYS A 152 -10.56 -9.36 -7.10
CA CYS A 152 -11.34 -10.36 -7.82
C CYS A 152 -10.52 -11.10 -8.90
N ARG A 153 -9.48 -10.48 -9.49
CA ARG A 153 -8.68 -11.12 -10.54
C ARG A 153 -7.70 -12.14 -9.96
N LEU A 154 -7.18 -11.91 -8.75
CA LEU A 154 -6.38 -12.90 -8.01
C LEU A 154 -7.28 -14.05 -7.52
N TYR A 155 -8.45 -13.72 -6.96
CA TYR A 155 -9.37 -14.72 -6.39
C TYR A 155 -9.99 -15.66 -7.45
N SER A 156 -10.29 -15.14 -8.65
CA SER A 156 -10.76 -15.99 -9.77
C SER A 156 -9.67 -16.89 -10.32
N HIS A 157 -8.42 -16.43 -10.40
CA HIS A 157 -7.29 -17.24 -10.88
C HIS A 157 -6.90 -18.38 -9.91
N ILE A 158 -7.06 -18.16 -8.60
CA ILE A 158 -6.82 -19.19 -7.57
C ILE A 158 -7.90 -20.28 -7.60
N LYS A 159 -9.17 -19.93 -7.88
CA LYS A 159 -10.25 -20.92 -7.99
C LYS A 159 -10.22 -21.73 -9.29
N GLU A 160 -9.70 -21.18 -10.38
CA GLU A 160 -9.64 -21.90 -11.67
C GLU A 160 -8.50 -22.95 -11.75
N ASN A 161 -7.57 -22.94 -10.80
CA ASN A 161 -6.41 -23.87 -10.74
C ASN A 161 -6.47 -24.91 -9.60
N LYS A 162 -7.64 -25.13 -8.99
CA LYS A 162 -7.93 -26.26 -8.09
C LYS A 162 -8.98 -27.17 -8.71
#